data_AF-A0A7X5AQX6-F1
#
_entry.id   AF-A0A7X5AQX6-F1
#
_cell.length_a   1.000
_cell.length_b   1.000
_cell.length_c   1.000
_cell.angle_alpha   90.00
_cell.angle_beta   90.00
_cell.angle_gamma   90.00
#
_symmetry.space_group_name_H-M   'P 1'
#
loop_
_entity.id
_entity.type
_entity.pdbx_description
1 polymer ?
#
loop_
_entity_poly.entity_id
_entity_poly.type
_entity_poly.pdbx_seq_one_letter_code
_entity_poly.pdbx_strand_id
1 'polypeptide(L)'
;MSEITFHVVRAGTPDIHSHLSRLAEAFVSVHDGDADYSDMLDGIHSGEVSVYHLTGDGVDLTLAGEIVDDAYFIWAVCGRGLRPAIAELSRRVSELGLSALTCGTGKPSAARLYRQALGAVTTHTDEHTNGQQTTWHRLEVVHG
;
A
#
# COMPACT_ATOMS: atom_id res chain seq x y z
N MET A 1 -8.04 -14.61 -18.78
CA MET A 1 -7.38 -13.55 -17.99
C MET A 1 -6.37 -14.24 -17.11
N SER A 2 -5.11 -13.83 -17.13
CA SER A 2 -4.11 -14.40 -16.21
C SER A 2 -4.40 -13.90 -14.80
N GLU A 3 -4.45 -14.80 -13.83
CA GLU A 3 -4.79 -14.48 -12.44
C GLU A 3 -3.59 -13.82 -11.73
N ILE A 4 -3.83 -12.70 -11.05
CA ILE A 4 -2.81 -12.09 -10.18
C ILE A 4 -2.74 -12.90 -8.89
N THR A 5 -1.55 -13.42 -8.59
CA THR A 5 -1.31 -14.25 -7.41
C THR A 5 -0.69 -13.40 -6.31
N PHE A 6 -1.18 -13.58 -5.08
CA PHE A 6 -0.66 -12.94 -3.87
C PHE A 6 0.20 -13.96 -3.12
N HIS A 7 1.51 -13.75 -3.12
CA HIS A 7 2.44 -14.57 -2.34
C HIS A 7 2.74 -13.85 -1.03
N VAL A 8 2.42 -14.48 0.10
CA VAL A 8 2.79 -13.95 1.41
C VAL A 8 4.30 -14.05 1.58
N VAL A 9 4.96 -12.92 1.83
CA VAL A 9 6.38 -12.86 2.19
C VAL A 9 6.47 -12.80 3.71
N ARG A 10 7.13 -13.76 4.34
CA ARG A 10 7.17 -13.88 5.80
C ARG A 10 8.39 -13.14 6.35
N ALA A 11 8.25 -12.51 7.51
CA ALA A 11 9.36 -11.78 8.14
C ALA A 11 10.63 -12.64 8.40
N GLY A 12 10.48 -13.96 8.51
CA GLY A 12 11.59 -14.90 8.75
C GLY A 12 12.20 -15.56 7.51
N THR A 13 11.76 -15.22 6.30
CA THR A 13 12.27 -15.87 5.07
C THR A 13 13.37 -15.04 4.41
N PRO A 14 14.40 -15.66 3.79
CA PRO A 14 15.54 -14.92 3.24
C PRO A 14 15.20 -13.86 2.18
N ASP A 15 14.08 -14.01 1.50
CA ASP A 15 13.57 -13.10 0.47
C ASP A 15 13.01 -11.79 1.04
N ILE A 16 12.59 -11.74 2.31
CA ILE A 16 11.99 -10.54 2.93
C ILE A 16 12.87 -9.30 2.79
N HIS A 17 14.19 -9.44 2.94
CA HIS A 17 15.12 -8.32 2.87
C HIS A 17 15.02 -7.59 1.53
N SER A 18 14.91 -8.34 0.43
CA SER A 18 14.76 -7.76 -0.90
C SER A 18 13.44 -7.01 -1.08
N HIS A 19 12.36 -7.49 -0.46
CA HIS A 19 11.05 -6.83 -0.46
C HIS A 19 11.05 -5.57 0.41
N LEU A 20 11.67 -5.61 1.59
CA LEU A 20 11.80 -4.44 2.46
C LEU A 20 12.64 -3.34 1.81
N SER A 21 13.78 -3.68 1.17
CA SER A 21 14.56 -2.72 0.40
C SER A 21 13.75 -2.08 -0.74
N ARG A 22 12.88 -2.84 -1.42
CA ARG A 22 11.96 -2.26 -2.41
C ARG A 22 10.95 -1.31 -1.78
N LEU A 23 10.40 -1.63 -0.61
CA LEU A 23 9.37 -0.83 0.06
C LEU A 23 9.93 0.47 0.65
N ALA A 24 11.20 0.49 1.07
CA ALA A 24 11.87 1.69 1.59
C ALA A 24 11.77 2.89 0.61
N GLU A 25 11.77 2.63 -0.70
CA GLU A 25 11.58 3.65 -1.74
C GLU A 25 10.26 4.43 -1.60
N ALA A 26 9.22 3.85 -0.99
CA ALA A 26 7.95 4.53 -0.76
C ALA A 26 8.10 5.70 0.23
N PHE A 27 9.03 5.59 1.18
CA PHE A 27 9.24 6.53 2.28
C PHE A 27 10.28 7.62 1.96
N VAL A 28 11.10 7.42 0.93
CA VAL A 28 12.10 8.41 0.50
C VAL A 28 11.45 9.76 0.18
N SER A 29 11.99 10.83 0.77
CA SER A 29 11.52 12.22 0.58
C SER A 29 10.08 12.47 1.01
N VAL A 30 9.54 11.64 1.91
CA VAL A 30 8.29 11.89 2.62
C VAL A 30 8.62 12.49 3.99
N HIS A 31 7.77 13.37 4.52
CA HIS A 31 7.91 13.87 5.88
C HIS A 31 7.89 12.70 6.86
N ASP A 32 8.84 12.66 7.80
CA ASP A 32 9.01 11.59 8.78
C ASP A 32 9.11 10.17 8.18
N GLY A 33 9.51 10.05 6.91
CA GLY A 33 9.55 8.77 6.20
C GLY A 33 10.43 7.71 6.85
N ASP A 34 11.52 8.10 7.54
CA ASP A 34 12.35 7.16 8.30
C ASP A 34 11.59 6.57 9.51
N ALA A 35 10.78 7.39 10.18
CA ALA A 35 9.94 6.96 11.28
C ALA A 35 8.78 6.09 10.78
N ASP A 36 8.06 6.52 9.75
CA ASP A 36 6.98 5.74 9.13
C ASP A 36 7.48 4.37 8.62
N TYR A 37 8.68 4.32 8.04
CA TYR A 37 9.30 3.07 7.62
C TYR A 37 9.63 2.18 8.82
N SER A 38 10.15 2.76 9.91
CA SER A 38 10.41 2.03 11.15
C SER A 38 9.13 1.44 11.75
N ASP A 39 8.05 2.22 11.81
CA ASP A 39 6.75 1.77 12.33
C ASP A 39 6.18 0.63 11.47
N MET A 40 6.29 0.74 10.14
CA MET A 40 5.91 -0.36 9.24
C MET A 40 6.74 -1.62 9.52
N LEU A 41 8.05 -1.49 9.74
CA LEU A 41 8.91 -2.64 10.07
C LEU A 41 8.49 -3.26 11.40
N ASP A 42 8.22 -2.47 12.43
CA ASP A 42 7.77 -2.98 13.72
C ASP A 42 6.43 -3.72 13.58
N GLY A 43 5.49 -3.18 12.80
CA GLY A 43 4.23 -3.85 12.44
C GLY A 43 4.42 -5.17 11.70
N ILE A 44 5.45 -5.28 10.83
CA ILE A 44 5.78 -6.54 10.15
C ILE A 44 6.33 -7.57 11.15
N HIS A 45 7.13 -7.14 12.12
CA HIS A 45 7.68 -8.03 13.14
C HIS A 45 6.64 -8.46 14.17
N SER A 46 5.69 -7.59 14.53
CA SER A 46 4.57 -7.89 15.44
C SER A 46 3.51 -8.79 14.77
N GLY A 47 3.45 -8.78 13.44
CA GLY A 47 2.47 -9.51 12.63
C GLY A 47 1.19 -8.74 12.33
N GLU A 48 1.15 -7.44 12.64
CA GLU A 48 0.05 -6.52 12.30
C GLU A 48 0.08 -6.17 10.80
N VAL A 49 1.27 -5.95 10.25
CA VAL A 49 1.48 -5.63 8.84
C VAL A 49 1.88 -6.88 8.06
N SER A 50 1.13 -7.17 7.01
CA SER A 50 1.43 -8.27 6.09
C SER A 50 2.16 -7.77 4.84
N VAL A 51 3.16 -8.53 4.39
CA VAL A 51 3.88 -8.27 3.14
C VAL A 51 3.47 -9.28 2.07
N TYR A 52 3.16 -8.79 0.89
CA TYR A 52 2.80 -9.58 -0.27
C TYR A 52 3.68 -9.27 -1.47
N HIS A 53 4.05 -10.31 -2.21
CA HIS A 53 4.57 -10.20 -3.57
C HIS A 53 3.47 -10.60 -4.55
N LEU A 54 3.03 -9.64 -5.35
CA LEU A 54 1.99 -9.81 -6.36
C LEU A 54 2.65 -10.07 -7.71
N THR A 55 2.24 -11.15 -8.38
CA THR A 55 2.75 -11.52 -9.70
C THR A 55 1.62 -11.92 -10.66
N GLY A 56 1.85 -11.80 -11.96
CA GLY A 56 0.89 -12.19 -13.01
C GLY A 56 0.37 -11.00 -13.82
N ASP A 57 -0.03 -11.23 -15.07
CA ASP A 57 -0.59 -10.19 -15.97
C ASP A 57 0.23 -8.88 -16.05
N GLY A 58 1.56 -9.00 -16.13
CA GLY A 58 2.46 -7.84 -16.16
C GLY A 58 2.69 -7.15 -14.81
N VAL A 59 2.13 -7.70 -13.73
CA VAL A 59 2.35 -7.27 -12.34
C VAL A 59 3.60 -7.95 -11.77
N ASP A 60 4.41 -7.14 -11.10
CA ASP A 60 5.48 -7.54 -10.19
C ASP A 60 5.59 -6.43 -9.14
N LEU A 61 4.90 -6.62 -8.02
CA LEU A 61 4.68 -5.57 -7.03
C LEU A 61 4.85 -6.12 -5.62
N THR A 62 5.64 -5.44 -4.81
CA THR A 62 5.69 -5.66 -3.36
C THR A 62 4.71 -4.71 -2.71
N LEU A 63 3.87 -5.21 -1.81
CA LEU A 63 2.90 -4.45 -1.04
C LEU A 63 3.07 -4.78 0.44
N ALA A 64 3.02 -3.76 1.30
CA ALA A 64 2.84 -3.90 2.74
C ALA A 64 1.52 -3.25 3.15
N GLY A 65 0.73 -3.94 3.96
CA GLY A 65 -0.54 -3.41 4.44
C GLY A 65 -1.13 -4.21 5.59
N GLU A 66 -2.08 -3.57 6.27
CA GLU A 66 -2.76 -4.10 7.45
C GLU A 66 -4.25 -3.76 7.41
N ILE A 67 -5.03 -4.36 8.30
CA ILE A 67 -6.44 -4.01 8.49
C ILE A 67 -6.53 -2.99 9.62
N VAL A 68 -7.11 -1.82 9.34
CA VAL A 68 -7.41 -0.77 10.32
C VAL A 68 -8.91 -0.50 10.26
N ASP A 69 -9.59 -0.73 11.39
CA ASP A 69 -11.05 -0.66 11.49
C ASP A 69 -11.76 -1.50 10.42
N ASP A 70 -12.40 -0.85 9.45
CA ASP A 70 -13.16 -1.46 8.36
C ASP A 70 -12.44 -1.37 7.00
N ALA A 71 -11.18 -0.92 6.97
CA ALA A 71 -10.42 -0.70 5.74
C ALA A 71 -9.08 -1.46 5.76
N TYR A 72 -8.56 -1.72 4.57
CA TYR A 72 -7.20 -2.20 4.41
C TYR A 72 -6.26 -1.02 4.14
N PHE A 73 -5.39 -0.73 5.10
CA PHE A 73 -4.40 0.33 5.00
C PHE A 73 -3.15 -0.17 4.28
N ILE A 74 -2.74 0.57 3.25
CA ILE A 74 -1.55 0.29 2.47
C ILE A 74 -0.44 1.21 2.95
N TRP A 75 0.53 0.63 3.66
CA TRP A 75 1.75 1.29 4.09
C TRP A 75 2.63 1.68 2.91
N ALA A 76 2.90 0.72 2.02
CA ALA A 76 3.80 0.94 0.90
C ALA A 76 3.54 -0.02 -0.27
N VAL A 77 3.79 0.48 -1.49
CA VAL A 77 3.77 -0.29 -2.73
C VAL A 77 4.98 0.05 -3.59
N CYS A 78 5.63 -0.97 -4.14
CA CYS A 78 6.77 -0.77 -5.04
C CYS A 78 6.84 -1.84 -6.14
N GLY A 79 7.01 -1.40 -7.39
CA GLY A 79 7.10 -2.27 -8.55
C GLY A 79 6.22 -1.79 -9.70
N ARG A 80 5.72 -2.74 -10.50
CA ARG A 80 4.93 -2.47 -11.72
C ARG A 80 3.59 -3.19 -11.70
N GLY A 81 2.64 -2.66 -12.47
CA GLY A 81 1.29 -3.22 -12.55
C GLY A 81 0.35 -2.78 -11.43
N LEU A 82 0.54 -1.57 -10.86
CA LEU A 82 -0.27 -1.08 -9.74
C LEU A 82 -1.78 -1.12 -10.03
N ARG A 83 -2.22 -0.65 -11.20
CA ARG A 83 -3.65 -0.60 -11.53
C ARG A 83 -4.33 -1.98 -11.47
N PRO A 84 -3.87 -3.00 -12.22
CA PRO A 84 -4.49 -4.33 -12.14
C PRO A 84 -4.29 -4.98 -10.76
N ALA A 85 -3.16 -4.73 -10.08
CA ALA A 85 -2.93 -5.21 -8.70
C ALA A 85 -3.95 -4.64 -7.70
N ILE A 86 -4.23 -3.33 -7.75
CA ILE A 86 -5.20 -2.69 -6.87
C ILE A 86 -6.62 -3.14 -7.19
N ALA A 87 -6.98 -3.34 -8.46
CA ALA A 87 -8.29 -3.87 -8.81
C ALA A 87 -8.54 -5.26 -8.20
N GLU A 88 -7.53 -6.15 -8.26
CA GLU A 88 -7.61 -7.47 -7.63
C GLU A 88 -7.60 -7.38 -6.09
N LEU A 89 -6.78 -6.48 -5.52
CA LEU A 89 -6.78 -6.25 -4.07
C LEU A 89 -8.14 -5.74 -3.58
N SER A 90 -8.78 -4.79 -4.29
CA SER A 90 -10.12 -4.31 -3.98
C SER A 90 -11.15 -5.44 -3.96
N ARG A 91 -11.07 -6.38 -4.91
CA ARG A 91 -11.93 -7.58 -4.91
C ARG A 91 -11.73 -8.42 -3.65
N ARG A 92 -10.48 -8.73 -3.29
CA ARG A 92 -10.15 -9.52 -2.10
C ARG A 92 -10.56 -8.83 -0.80
N VAL A 93 -10.37 -7.51 -0.71
CA VAL A 93 -10.76 -6.69 0.44
C VAL A 93 -12.29 -6.68 0.61
N SER A 94 -13.03 -6.60 -0.50
CA SER A 94 -14.50 -6.75 -0.49
C SER A 94 -14.95 -8.13 -0.01
N GLU A 95 -14.25 -9.21 -0.42
CA GLU A 95 -14.52 -10.58 0.02
C GLU A 95 -14.22 -10.81 1.51
N LEU A 96 -13.32 -10.00 2.09
CA LEU A 96 -13.06 -9.98 3.53
C LEU A 96 -14.08 -9.14 4.32
N GLY A 97 -15.04 -8.50 3.66
CA GLY A 97 -16.05 -7.64 4.28
C GLY A 97 -15.55 -6.25 4.67
N LEU A 98 -14.39 -5.84 4.17
CA LEU A 98 -13.84 -4.49 4.39
C LEU A 98 -14.41 -3.52 3.36
N SER A 99 -14.58 -2.26 3.73
CA SER A 99 -15.26 -1.23 2.95
C SER A 99 -14.35 -0.44 2.00
N ALA A 100 -13.03 -0.43 2.25
CA ALA A 100 -12.11 0.36 1.44
C ALA A 100 -10.65 -0.10 1.46
N LEU A 101 -9.91 0.43 0.50
CA LEU A 101 -8.46 0.61 0.55
C LEU A 101 -8.13 2.02 0.99
N THR A 102 -7.15 2.19 1.87
CA THR A 102 -6.67 3.50 2.31
C THR A 102 -5.15 3.60 2.21
N CYS A 103 -4.63 4.82 2.00
CA CYS A 103 -3.20 5.09 2.01
C CYS A 103 -2.89 6.58 2.24
N GLY A 104 -1.71 6.87 2.77
CA GLY A 104 -1.13 8.21 2.84
C GLY A 104 0.01 8.36 1.84
N THR A 105 0.22 9.56 1.28
CA THR A 105 1.45 9.85 0.54
C THR A 105 1.82 11.33 0.55
N GLY A 106 3.11 11.60 0.77
CA GLY A 106 3.73 12.90 0.54
C GLY A 106 4.18 13.15 -0.90
N LYS A 107 4.02 12.17 -1.81
CA LYS A 107 4.51 12.25 -3.19
C LYS A 107 3.39 12.73 -4.13
N PRO A 108 3.50 13.92 -4.76
CA PRO A 108 2.45 14.43 -5.64
C PRO A 108 2.14 13.53 -6.84
N SER A 109 3.15 12.83 -7.37
CA SER A 109 2.99 11.87 -8.46
C SER A 109 2.17 10.65 -8.06
N ALA A 110 2.40 10.11 -6.86
CA ALA A 110 1.64 9.00 -6.29
C ALA A 110 0.19 9.44 -5.99
N ALA A 111 0.01 10.59 -5.34
CA ALA A 111 -1.31 11.15 -5.08
C ALA A 111 -2.13 11.34 -6.36
N ARG A 112 -1.50 11.83 -7.43
CA ARG A 112 -2.14 11.96 -8.75
C ARG A 112 -2.51 10.58 -9.32
N LEU A 113 -1.63 9.60 -9.20
CA LEU A 113 -1.90 8.22 -9.66
C LEU A 113 -3.08 7.60 -8.92
N TYR A 114 -3.16 7.75 -7.59
CA TYR A 114 -4.25 7.20 -6.78
C TYR A 114 -5.60 7.80 -7.21
N ARG A 115 -5.67 9.12 -7.36
CA ARG A 115 -6.91 9.78 -7.79
C ARG A 115 -7.30 9.45 -9.23
N GLN A 116 -6.37 9.62 -10.17
CA GLN A 116 -6.70 9.56 -11.59
C GLN A 116 -6.73 8.13 -12.14
N ALA A 117 -5.86 7.25 -11.63
CA ALA A 117 -5.78 5.89 -12.14
C ALA A 117 -6.60 4.90 -11.32
N LEU A 118 -6.69 5.08 -10.01
CA LEU A 118 -7.39 4.12 -9.14
C LEU A 118 -8.80 4.59 -8.76
N GLY A 119 -9.12 5.87 -8.95
CA GLY A 119 -10.42 6.43 -8.56
C GLY A 119 -10.52 6.72 -7.06
N ALA A 120 -9.40 6.75 -6.34
CA ALA A 120 -9.39 7.10 -4.93
C ALA A 120 -9.76 8.57 -4.74
N VAL A 121 -10.47 8.87 -3.65
CA VAL A 121 -10.77 10.24 -3.21
C VAL A 121 -9.79 10.66 -2.13
N THR A 122 -9.35 11.92 -2.16
CA THR A 122 -8.57 12.48 -1.06
C THR A 122 -9.51 12.80 0.09
N THR A 123 -9.28 12.23 1.27
CA THR A 123 -10.13 12.41 2.45
C THR A 123 -9.68 13.60 3.30
N HIS A 124 -8.37 13.78 3.45
CA HIS A 124 -7.75 14.91 4.12
C HIS A 124 -6.30 15.12 3.67
N THR A 125 -5.75 16.26 4.06
CA THR A 125 -4.36 16.65 3.82
C THR A 125 -3.78 17.15 5.14
N ASP A 126 -2.64 16.61 5.53
CA ASP A 126 -1.85 17.12 6.64
C ASP A 126 -0.79 18.08 6.11
N GLU A 127 -0.67 19.24 6.77
CA GLU A 127 0.40 20.20 6.52
C GLU A 127 1.45 20.07 7.63
N HIS A 128 2.69 19.84 7.22
CA HIS A 128 3.81 19.65 8.13
C HIS A 128 4.52 20.97 8.41
N THR A 129 5.20 21.05 9.56
CA THR A 129 5.91 22.27 9.99
C THR A 129 6.99 22.75 8.99
N ASN A 130 7.51 21.83 8.17
CA ASN A 130 8.50 22.11 7.13
C ASN A 130 7.88 22.50 5.76
N GLY A 131 6.55 22.67 5.69
CA GLY A 131 5.80 23.01 4.48
C GLY A 131 5.55 21.84 3.52
N GLN A 132 6.00 20.63 3.85
CA GLN A 132 5.57 19.43 3.13
C GLN A 132 4.11 19.10 3.46
N GLN A 133 3.49 18.29 2.61
CA GLN A 133 2.11 17.84 2.81
C GLN A 133 2.03 16.33 2.64
N THR A 134 1.23 15.68 3.48
CA THR A 134 0.78 14.31 3.27
C THR A 134 -0.68 14.34 2.86
N THR A 135 -1.02 13.68 1.76
CA THR A 135 -2.41 13.53 1.31
C THR A 135 -2.88 12.12 1.57
N TRP A 136 -4.07 11.99 2.15
CA TRP A 136 -4.67 10.71 2.50
C TRP A 136 -5.79 10.37 1.53
N HIS A 137 -5.81 9.12 1.07
CA HIS A 137 -6.69 8.67 0.01
C HIS A 137 -7.48 7.45 0.45
N ARG A 138 -8.73 7.38 -0.02
CA ARG A 138 -9.64 6.27 0.20
C ARG A 138 -10.23 5.83 -1.13
N LEU A 139 -10.18 4.53 -1.40
CA LEU A 139 -10.84 3.89 -2.53
C LEU A 139 -11.91 2.95 -1.96
N GLU A 140 -13.18 3.33 -2.10
CA GLU A 140 -14.29 2.47 -1.72
C GLU A 140 -14.26 1.18 -2.53
N VAL A 141 -14.48 0.06 -1.87
CA VAL A 141 -14.68 -1.23 -2.53
C VAL A 141 -16.17 -1.49 -2.66
N VAL A 142 -16.59 -1.99 -3.82
CA VAL A 142 -17.98 -2.34 -4.04
C VAL A 142 -18.20 -3.76 -3.51
N HIS A 143 -19.13 -3.92 -2.58
CA HIS A 143 -19.64 -5.23 -2.20
C HIS A 143 -20.60 -5.71 -3.29
N GLY A 144 -20.26 -6.85 -3.90
CA GLY A 144 -21.09 -7.55 -4.89
C GLY A 144 -22.09 -8.49 -4.24
#